data_AF-A0A2E7UDS7-F1
#
_entry.id   AF-A0A2E7UDS7-F1
#
_cell.length_a   1.000
_cell.length_b   1.000
_cell.length_c   1.000
_cell.angle_alpha   90.00
_cell.angle_beta   90.00
_cell.angle_gamma   90.00
#
_symmetry.space_group_name_H-M   'P 1'
#
loop_
_entity.id
_entity.type
_entity.pdbx_description
1 polymer ?
#
loop_
_entity_poly.entity_id
_entity_poly.type
_entity_poly.pdbx_seq_one_letter_code
_entity_poly.pdbx_strand_id
1 'polypeptide(L)'
;MKRFSHDEEPSARYFAYARLMNYLRTEIQDGADGFGPLWAATVRELRNYPEFADLTVLYLEEVTVTGTNKFDRVMEQELRETETFLLGLKND
;
A
#
# COMPACT_ATOMS: atom_id res chain seq x y z
N MET A 1 -15.09 29.56 -19.95
CA MET A 1 -14.94 28.36 -19.12
C MET A 1 -13.82 27.52 -19.72
N LYS A 2 -12.61 27.58 -19.14
CA LYS A 2 -11.42 26.90 -19.67
C LYS A 2 -11.55 25.41 -19.33
N ARG A 3 -11.60 24.53 -20.33
CA ARG A 3 -11.47 23.08 -20.13
C ARG A 3 -10.02 22.82 -19.76
N PHE A 4 -9.76 22.53 -18.49
CA PHE A 4 -8.47 22.01 -18.07
C PHE A 4 -8.35 20.57 -18.57
N SER A 5 -7.23 20.25 -19.22
CA SER A 5 -6.88 18.87 -19.56
C SER A 5 -6.75 18.08 -18.25
N HIS A 6 -7.19 16.83 -18.28
CA HIS A 6 -7.31 15.94 -17.13
C HIS A 6 -5.95 15.35 -16.69
N ASP A 7 -4.86 16.05 -17.01
CA ASP A 7 -3.49 15.62 -16.72
C ASP A 7 -3.16 16.04 -15.29
N GLU A 8 -3.56 15.16 -14.36
CA GLU A 8 -2.99 14.93 -13.03
C GLU A 8 -2.76 16.19 -12.18
N GLU A 9 -3.81 16.66 -11.49
CA GLU A 9 -3.59 17.50 -10.32
C GLU A 9 -2.75 16.71 -9.29
N PRO A 10 -1.59 17.21 -8.84
CA PRO A 10 -0.76 16.55 -7.82
C PRO A 10 -1.53 16.19 -6.53
N SER A 11 -2.61 16.92 -6.25
CA SER A 11 -3.53 16.66 -5.14
C SER A 11 -4.27 15.32 -5.29
N ALA A 12 -4.62 14.91 -6.51
CA ALA A 12 -5.42 13.70 -6.75
C ALA A 12 -4.64 12.42 -6.41
N ARG A 13 -3.36 12.35 -6.79
CA ARG A 13 -2.47 11.24 -6.45
C ARG A 13 -2.22 11.16 -4.95
N TYR A 14 -1.96 12.30 -4.31
CA TYR A 14 -1.84 12.39 -2.85
C TYR A 14 -3.09 11.85 -2.14
N PHE A 15 -4.29 12.28 -2.55
CA PHE A 15 -5.53 11.79 -1.94
C PHE A 15 -5.80 10.31 -2.23
N ALA A 16 -5.37 9.79 -3.38
CA ALA A 16 -5.47 8.37 -3.69
C ALA A 16 -4.57 7.55 -2.76
N TYR A 17 -3.30 7.93 -2.63
CA TYR A 17 -2.36 7.33 -1.68
C TYR A 17 -2.87 7.40 -0.23
N ALA A 18 -3.35 8.57 0.20
CA ALA A 18 -3.88 8.75 1.55
C ALA A 18 -5.07 7.84 1.86
N ARG A 19 -5.92 7.51 0.86
CA ARG A 19 -7.01 6.54 1.03
C ARG A 19 -6.48 5.13 1.27
N LEU A 20 -5.43 4.70 0.56
CA LEU A 20 -4.81 3.39 0.76
C LEU A 20 -4.21 3.29 2.16
N MET A 21 -3.43 4.29 2.58
CA MET A 21 -2.81 4.32 3.91
C MET A 21 -3.83 4.35 5.03
N ASN A 22 -4.91 5.13 4.88
CA ASN A 22 -6.00 5.15 5.88
C ASN A 22 -6.69 3.79 5.99
N TYR A 23 -6.96 3.11 4.87
CA TYR A 23 -7.53 1.77 4.89
C TYR A 23 -6.60 0.79 5.64
N LEU A 24 -5.31 0.73 5.28
CA LEU A 24 -4.35 -0.16 5.93
C LEU A 24 -4.23 0.12 7.44
N ARG A 25 -4.16 1.40 7.82
CA ARG A 25 -4.11 1.83 9.22
C ARG A 25 -5.35 1.40 9.99
N THR A 26 -6.54 1.60 9.42
CA THR A 26 -7.81 1.23 10.07
C THR A 26 -7.90 -0.28 10.26
N GLU A 27 -7.54 -1.08 9.25
CA GLU A 27 -7.57 -2.55 9.38
C GLU A 27 -6.65 -3.05 10.49
N ILE A 28 -5.47 -2.43 10.67
CA ILE A 28 -4.52 -2.80 11.74
C ILE A 28 -5.00 -2.31 13.12
N GLN A 29 -5.48 -1.07 13.22
CA GLN A 29 -5.82 -0.46 14.52
C GLN A 29 -7.12 -0.98 15.10
N ASP A 30 -8.14 -1.12 14.26
CA ASP A 30 -9.48 -1.44 14.73
C ASP A 30 -9.70 -2.95 14.82
N GLY A 31 -8.70 -3.76 14.44
CA GLY A 31 -8.79 -5.21 14.43
C GLY A 31 -10.02 -5.70 13.68
N ALA A 32 -10.43 -4.97 12.65
CA ALA A 32 -11.58 -5.31 11.84
C ALA A 32 -11.38 -6.75 11.32
N ASP A 33 -12.47 -7.47 11.10
CA ASP A 33 -12.46 -8.86 10.58
C ASP A 33 -11.77 -8.99 9.19
N GLY A 34 -11.18 -7.91 8.68
CA GLY A 34 -9.90 -7.96 7.98
C GLY A 34 -9.98 -8.78 6.72
N PHE A 35 -10.35 -8.14 5.60
CA PHE A 35 -10.38 -8.85 4.34
C PHE A 35 -8.95 -8.97 3.78
N GLY A 36 -8.21 -9.98 4.27
CA GLY A 36 -6.81 -10.25 3.92
C GLY A 36 -6.47 -10.15 2.42
N PRO A 37 -7.33 -10.62 1.49
CA PRO A 37 -7.14 -10.40 0.06
C PRO A 37 -7.14 -8.93 -0.37
N LEU A 38 -8.05 -8.11 0.16
CA LEU A 38 -8.09 -6.67 -0.13
C LEU A 38 -6.92 -5.95 0.53
N TRP A 39 -6.51 -6.36 1.72
CA TRP A 39 -5.32 -5.87 2.37
C TRP A 39 -4.07 -6.11 1.51
N ALA A 40 -3.87 -7.35 1.06
CA ALA A 40 -2.78 -7.73 0.16
C ALA A 40 -2.80 -6.96 -1.17
N ALA A 41 -3.99 -6.80 -1.78
CA ALA A 41 -4.15 -6.01 -2.99
C ALA A 41 -3.83 -4.52 -2.77
N THR A 42 -4.18 -3.99 -1.60
CA THR A 42 -3.90 -2.59 -1.24
C THR A 42 -2.40 -2.36 -1.05
N VAL A 43 -1.69 -3.29 -0.40
CA VAL A 43 -0.22 -3.24 -0.29
C VAL A 43 0.46 -3.30 -1.65
N ARG A 44 -0.06 -4.11 -2.58
CA ARG A 44 0.46 -4.15 -3.95
C ARG A 44 0.26 -2.82 -4.68
N GLU A 45 -0.90 -2.18 -4.50
CA GLU A 45 -1.24 -0.91 -5.14
C GLU A 45 -0.30 0.24 -4.73
N LEU A 46 0.31 0.18 -3.55
CA LEU A 46 1.29 1.18 -3.11
C LEU A 46 2.51 1.31 -4.04
N ARG A 47 2.82 0.26 -4.82
CA ARG A 47 3.88 0.28 -5.86
C ARG A 47 3.64 1.36 -6.92
N ASN A 48 2.39 1.77 -7.14
CA ASN A 48 2.03 2.82 -8.10
C ASN A 48 2.34 4.25 -7.62
N TYR A 49 2.85 4.42 -6.39
CA TYR A 49 3.14 5.73 -5.78
C TYR A 49 4.61 5.83 -5.32
N PRO A 50 5.59 5.67 -6.24
CA PRO A 50 7.01 5.71 -5.89
C PRO A 50 7.47 7.05 -5.30
N GLU A 51 6.73 8.15 -5.53
CA GLU A 51 6.99 9.44 -4.90
C GLU A 51 6.85 9.45 -3.37
N PHE A 52 6.21 8.41 -2.80
CA PHE A 52 6.06 8.21 -1.35
C PHE A 52 6.80 6.95 -0.84
N ALA A 53 7.77 6.45 -1.58
CA ALA A 53 8.47 5.19 -1.29
C ALA A 53 9.04 5.14 0.14
N ASP A 54 9.80 6.15 0.57
CA ASP A 54 10.45 6.17 1.90
C ASP A 54 9.43 6.02 3.03
N LEU A 55 8.33 6.78 2.97
CA LEU A 55 7.27 6.75 3.98
C LEU A 55 6.48 5.44 3.93
N THR A 56 6.30 4.89 2.73
CA THR A 56 5.62 3.62 2.53
C THR A 56 6.42 2.48 3.13
N VAL A 57 7.72 2.39 2.81
CA VAL A 57 8.61 1.34 3.31
C VAL A 57 8.65 1.36 4.83
N LEU A 58 8.85 2.54 5.44
CA LEU A 58 8.84 2.67 6.91
C LEU A 58 7.55 2.17 7.53
N TYR A 59 6.40 2.46 6.92
CA TYR A 59 5.12 1.96 7.40
C TYR A 59 5.00 0.44 7.27
N LEU A 60 5.41 -0.14 6.15
CA LEU A 60 5.34 -1.59 5.92
C LEU A 60 6.24 -2.36 6.88
N GLU A 61 7.43 -1.83 7.22
CA GLU A 61 8.35 -2.41 8.20
C GLU A 61 7.76 -2.48 9.63
N GLU A 62 6.80 -1.60 9.96
CA GLU A 62 6.09 -1.64 11.24
C GLU A 62 4.99 -2.72 11.30
N VAL A 63 4.59 -3.28 10.15
CA VAL A 63 3.52 -4.28 10.07
C VAL A 63 4.04 -5.66 10.42
N THR A 64 3.44 -6.29 11.44
CA THR A 64 3.71 -7.69 11.80
C THR A 64 2.53 -8.59 11.47
N VAL A 65 2.73 -9.58 10.61
CA VAL A 65 1.75 -10.65 10.37
C VAL A 65 1.96 -11.76 11.40
N THR A 66 0.92 -12.06 12.19
CA THR A 66 1.00 -13.04 13.31
C THR A 66 0.24 -14.33 13.06
N GLY A 67 -0.56 -14.39 11.99
CA GLY A 67 -1.33 -15.58 11.62
C GLY A 67 -0.50 -16.66 10.91
N THR A 68 -1.11 -17.82 10.65
CA THR A 68 -0.45 -18.97 10.00
C THR A 68 -1.24 -19.58 8.83
N ASN A 69 -2.37 -18.97 8.48
CA ASN A 69 -3.22 -19.39 7.37
C ASN A 69 -2.59 -19.01 6.01
N LYS A 70 -3.22 -19.43 4.91
CA LYS A 70 -2.67 -19.18 3.56
C LYS A 70 -2.63 -17.69 3.20
N PHE A 71 -3.60 -16.91 3.67
CA PHE A 71 -3.64 -15.47 3.42
C PHE A 71 -2.59 -14.72 4.21
N ASP A 72 -2.25 -15.17 5.42
CA ASP A 72 -1.15 -14.62 6.20
C ASP A 72 0.17 -14.68 5.42
N ARG A 73 0.45 -15.83 4.78
CA ARG A 73 1.64 -15.98 3.91
C ARG A 73 1.60 -15.07 2.69
N VAL A 74 0.42 -14.85 2.11
CA VAL A 74 0.26 -13.92 0.98
C VAL A 74 0.52 -12.48 1.43
N MET A 75 0.03 -12.09 2.60
CA MET A 75 0.29 -10.76 3.17
C MET A 75 1.78 -10.55 3.42
N GLU A 76 2.46 -11.51 4.06
CA GLU A 76 3.92 -11.46 4.27
C GLU A 76 4.68 -11.33 2.94
N GLN A 77 4.25 -12.05 1.91
CA GLN A 77 4.88 -11.99 0.59
C GLN A 77 4.67 -10.62 -0.06
N GLU A 78 3.44 -10.09 -0.06
CA GLU A 78 3.15 -8.78 -0.68
C GLU A 78 3.87 -7.63 0.04
N LEU A 79 3.99 -7.69 1.37
CA LEU A 79 4.81 -6.74 2.15
C LEU A 79 6.25 -6.70 1.61
N ARG A 80 6.92 -7.86 1.62
CA ARG A 80 8.32 -7.98 1.18
C ARG A 80 8.51 -7.58 -0.28
N GLU A 81 7.62 -8.00 -1.16
CA GLU A 81 7.71 -7.67 -2.58
C GLU A 81 7.49 -6.19 -2.85
N THR A 82 6.55 -5.54 -2.16
CA THR A 82 6.32 -4.11 -2.27
C THR A 82 7.50 -3.30 -1.73
N GLU A 83 8.05 -3.66 -0.57
CA GLU A 83 9.26 -3.03 -0.03
C GLU A 83 10.43 -3.15 -1.02
N THR A 84 10.69 -4.37 -1.52
CA THR A 84 11.77 -4.63 -2.46
C THR A 84 11.62 -3.82 -3.75
N PHE A 85 10.39 -3.71 -4.26
CA PHE A 85 10.09 -2.90 -5.45
C PHE A 85 10.35 -1.41 -5.20
N LEU A 86 9.83 -0.86 -4.10
CA LEU A 86 9.94 0.56 -3.78
C LEU A 86 11.38 0.98 -3.44
N LEU A 87 12.19 0.07 -2.90
CA LEU A 87 13.63 0.28 -2.69
C LEU A 87 14.46 0.16 -3.99
N GLY A 88 13.84 -0.18 -5.12
CA GLY A 88 14.54 -0.39 -6.40
C GLY A 88 15.44 -1.64 -6.42
N LEU A 89 15.20 -2.60 -5.51
CA LEU A 89 15.97 -3.84 -5.40
C LEU A 89 15.47 -4.93 -6.35
N LYS A 90 14.29 -4.74 -6.96
CA LYS A 90 13.73 -5.58 -8.00
C LYS A 90 13.18 -4.70 -9.12
N ASN A 91 13.75 -4.86 -10.31
CA ASN A 91 13.22 -4.29 -11.53
C ASN A 91 12.46 -5.42 -12.23
N ASP A 92 11.15 -5.29 -12.38
CA ASP A 92 10.40 -6.15 -13.31
C ASP A 92 10.69 -5.71 -14.76
#